data_AF-A0A2S7RZT5-F1
#
_entry.id   AF-A0A2S7RZT5-F1
#
_cell.length_a   1.000
_cell.length_b   1.000
_cell.length_c   1.000
_cell.angle_alpha   90.00
_cell.angle_beta   90.00
_cell.angle_gamma   90.00
#
_symmetry.space_group_name_H-M   'P 1'
#
loop_
_entity.id
_entity.type
_entity.pdbx_description
1 polymer ?
#
loop_
_entity_poly.entity_id
_entity_poly.type
_entity_poly.pdbx_seq_one_letter_code
_entity_poly.pdbx_strand_id
1 'polypeptide(L)'
;MIQNKKYWILSFVLLILSCLLARHYFLSYTQYPIEHQRIIIYGCWILSGFSLFFCRAVSNKFLKRIVIGINIFCIYGWWFIF
;
A
#
# COMPACT_ATOMS: atom_id res chain seq x y z
N MET A 1 -21.47 11.81 11.33
CA MET A 1 -21.30 10.60 10.48
C MET A 1 -20.52 10.84 9.16
N ILE A 2 -20.26 12.08 8.74
CA ILE A 2 -19.60 12.41 7.45
C ILE A 2 -18.06 12.27 7.48
N GLN A 3 -17.42 12.50 8.62
CA GLN A 3 -15.96 12.39 8.76
C GLN A 3 -15.43 10.98 8.45
N ASN A 4 -16.10 9.93 8.93
CA ASN A 4 -15.67 8.54 8.69
C ASN A 4 -15.64 8.15 7.21
N LYS A 5 -16.53 8.72 6.37
CA LYS A 5 -16.54 8.41 4.93
C LYS A 5 -15.28 8.94 4.22
N LYS A 6 -14.80 10.13 4.59
CA LYS A 6 -13.60 10.74 3.96
C LYS A 6 -12.34 9.93 4.23
N TYR A 7 -12.11 9.49 5.47
CA TYR A 7 -10.92 8.69 5.83
C TYR A 7 -10.92 7.31 5.18
N TRP A 8 -12.11 6.72 4.98
CA TRP A 8 -12.27 5.45 4.29
C TRP A 8 -11.87 5.54 2.82
N ILE A 9 -12.38 6.59 2.15
CA ILE A 9 -12.04 6.88 0.75
C ILE A 9 -10.52 7.14 0.64
N LEU A 10 -9.94 7.89 1.58
CA LEU A 10 -8.50 8.16 1.58
C LEU A 10 -7.67 6.89 1.75
N SER A 11 -8.06 5.98 2.66
CA SER A 11 -7.40 4.68 2.86
C SER A 11 -7.41 3.84 1.59
N PHE A 12 -8.53 3.83 0.86
CA PHE A 12 -8.65 3.13 -0.42
C PHE A 12 -7.83 3.77 -1.53
N VAL A 13 -7.83 5.10 -1.63
CA VAL A 13 -7.01 5.81 -2.63
C VAL A 13 -5.52 5.55 -2.38
N LEU A 14 -5.08 5.61 -1.12
CA LEU A 14 -3.71 5.28 -0.72
C LEU A 14 -3.35 3.82 -1.00
N LEU A 15 -4.31 2.90 -0.82
CA LEU A 15 -4.13 1.48 -1.15
C LEU A 15 -3.94 1.27 -2.66
N ILE A 16 -4.78 1.91 -3.49
CA ILE A 16 -4.69 1.81 -4.95
C ILE A 16 -3.35 2.38 -5.43
N LEU A 17 -2.93 3.52 -4.89
CA LEU A 17 -1.62 4.10 -5.22
C LEU A 17 -0.47 3.18 -4.77
N SER A 18 -0.58 2.55 -3.59
CA SER A 18 0.40 1.56 -3.11
C SER A 18 0.48 0.35 -4.05
N CYS A 19 -0.66 -0.14 -4.56
CA CYS A 19 -0.69 -1.23 -5.52
C CYS A 19 -0.07 -0.85 -6.88
N LEU A 20 -0.33 0.36 -7.38
CA LEU A 20 0.27 0.86 -8.62
C LEU A 20 1.79 0.97 -8.50
N LEU A 21 2.29 1.42 -7.35
CA LEU A 21 3.71 1.44 -7.06
C LEU A 21 4.27 0.01 -6.94
N ALA A 22 3.57 -0.87 -6.21
CA ALA A 22 3.98 -2.26 -6.02
C ALA A 22 4.01 -3.08 -7.33
N ARG A 23 3.24 -2.70 -8.36
CA ARG A 23 3.36 -3.28 -9.71
C ARG A 23 4.77 -3.14 -10.28
N HIS A 24 5.48 -2.06 -9.94
CA HIS A 24 6.85 -1.85 -10.39
C HIS A 24 7.82 -2.87 -9.78
N TYR A 25 7.48 -3.47 -8.63
CA TYR A 25 8.21 -4.61 -8.09
C TYR A 25 8.19 -5.79 -9.08
N PHE A 26 7.01 -6.16 -9.57
CA PHE A 26 6.86 -7.38 -10.38
C PHE A 26 7.27 -7.24 -11.85
N LEU A 27 7.24 -6.03 -12.43
CA LEU A 27 7.50 -5.85 -13.88
C LEU A 27 8.93 -5.45 -14.23
N SER A 28 9.54 -4.53 -13.49
CA SER A 28 10.78 -3.87 -13.95
C SER A 28 11.72 -3.47 -12.81
N TYR A 29 11.53 -4.01 -11.62
CA TYR A 29 12.29 -3.57 -10.44
C TYR A 29 13.80 -3.66 -10.61
N THR A 30 14.29 -4.79 -11.16
CA THR A 30 15.71 -5.04 -11.40
C THR A 30 16.31 -4.20 -12.53
N GLN A 31 15.48 -3.55 -13.36
CA GLN A 31 15.92 -2.68 -14.45
C GLN A 31 16.16 -1.23 -13.99
N TYR A 32 15.60 -0.84 -12.86
CA TYR A 32 15.79 0.51 -12.31
C TYR A 32 17.12 0.62 -11.54
N PRO A 33 17.76 1.80 -11.56
CA PRO A 33 18.89 2.05 -10.68
C PRO A 33 18.50 1.90 -9.21
N ILE A 34 19.46 1.49 -8.39
CA ILE A 34 19.29 1.16 -6.95
C ILE A 34 18.60 2.30 -6.17
N GLU A 35 18.89 3.55 -6.51
CA GLU A 35 18.26 4.70 -5.87
C GLU A 35 16.75 4.78 -6.15
N HIS A 36 16.32 4.50 -7.38
CA HIS A 36 14.89 4.45 -7.72
C HIS A 36 14.18 3.27 -7.09
N GLN A 37 14.85 2.11 -7.01
CA GLN A 37 14.34 0.94 -6.30
C GLN A 37 14.04 1.25 -4.82
N ARG A 38 14.95 1.98 -4.15
CA ARG A 38 14.77 2.42 -2.75
C ARG A 38 13.61 3.40 -2.61
N ILE A 39 13.49 4.37 -3.50
CA ILE A 39 12.38 5.34 -3.50
C ILE A 39 11.04 4.61 -3.62
N ILE A 40 10.94 3.59 -4.48
CA ILE A 40 9.72 2.79 -4.62
C ILE A 40 9.44 1.98 -3.35
N ILE A 41 10.44 1.36 -2.71
CA ILE A 41 10.29 0.67 -1.41
C ILE A 41 9.76 1.62 -0.34
N TYR A 42 10.45 2.73 -0.11
CA TYR A 42 10.06 3.69 0.92
C TYR A 42 8.68 4.30 0.62
N GLY A 43 8.37 4.55 -0.66
CA GLY A 43 7.07 5.01 -1.12
C GLY A 43 5.94 4.04 -0.76
N CYS A 44 6.08 2.74 -1.10
CA CYS A 44 5.10 1.72 -0.71
C CYS A 44 4.97 1.60 0.81
N TRP A 45 6.09 1.61 1.55
CA TRP A 45 6.07 1.55 3.01
C TRP A 45 5.28 2.69 3.63
N ILE A 46 5.56 3.93 3.21
CA ILE A 46 4.90 5.12 3.74
C ILE A 46 3.41 5.10 3.37
N LEU A 47 3.07 4.88 2.09
CA LEU A 47 1.68 4.89 1.65
C LEU A 47 0.86 3.75 2.27
N SER A 48 1.42 2.54 2.33
CA SER A 48 0.73 1.41 2.96
C SER A 48 0.62 1.59 4.46
N GLY A 49 1.61 2.19 5.12
CA GLY A 49 1.54 2.59 6.52
C GLY A 49 0.40 3.58 6.80
N PHE A 50 0.27 4.62 5.98
CA PHE A 50 -0.86 5.56 6.07
C PHE A 50 -2.19 4.87 5.77
N SER A 51 -2.26 4.02 4.74
CA SER A 51 -3.47 3.26 4.42
C SER A 51 -3.91 2.39 5.61
N LEU A 52 -2.98 1.69 6.26
CA LEU A 52 -3.20 0.88 7.48
C LEU A 52 -3.69 1.72 8.65
N PHE A 53 -3.12 2.91 8.85
CA PHE A 53 -3.53 3.81 9.92
C PHE A 53 -5.00 4.24 9.74
N PHE A 54 -5.38 4.66 8.54
CA PHE A 54 -6.77 5.03 8.23
C PHE A 54 -7.71 3.82 8.17
N CYS A 55 -7.19 2.62 7.89
CA CYS A 55 -7.94 1.36 7.92
C CYS A 55 -8.48 1.04 9.34
N ARG A 56 -7.94 1.66 10.39
CA ARG A 56 -8.46 1.52 11.75
C ARG A 56 -9.89 2.06 11.90
N ALA A 57 -10.28 3.06 11.11
CA ALA A 57 -11.61 3.64 11.06
C ALA A 57 -12.65 2.78 10.31
N VAL A 58 -12.22 1.66 9.71
CA VAL A 58 -13.11 0.73 9.01
C VAL A 58 -13.89 -0.12 10.00
N SER A 59 -15.23 -0.02 9.98
CA SER A 59 -16.10 -0.86 10.81
C SER A 59 -16.27 -2.29 10.26
N ASN A 60 -16.18 -2.47 8.93
CA ASN A 60 -16.36 -3.77 8.30
C ASN A 60 -15.11 -4.66 8.48
N LYS A 61 -15.23 -5.70 9.32
CA LYS A 61 -14.13 -6.62 9.65
C LYS A 61 -13.56 -7.37 8.43
N PHE A 62 -14.41 -7.79 7.49
CA PHE A 62 -13.96 -8.55 6.31
C PHE A 62 -13.11 -7.68 5.39
N LEU A 63 -13.62 -6.49 5.11
CA LEU A 63 -12.98 -5.53 4.21
C LEU A 63 -11.68 -4.97 4.81
N LYS A 64 -11.65 -4.76 6.13
CA LYS A 64 -10.43 -4.44 6.88
C LYS A 64 -9.34 -5.51 6.71
N ARG A 65 -9.72 -6.80 6.77
CA ARG A 65 -8.77 -7.91 6.60
C ARG A 65 -8.15 -7.94 5.20
N ILE A 66 -8.96 -7.69 4.17
CA ILE A 66 -8.49 -7.59 2.78
C ILE A 66 -7.51 -6.43 2.62
N VAL A 67 -7.86 -5.24 3.12
CA VAL A 67 -7.00 -4.05 3.03
C VAL A 67 -5.67 -4.25 3.77
N ILE A 68 -5.69 -4.88 4.94
CA ILE A 68 -4.46 -5.24 5.67
C ILE A 68 -3.61 -6.22 4.85
N GLY A 69 -4.20 -7.27 4.28
CA GLY A 69 -3.49 -8.24 3.46
C GLY A 69 -2.81 -7.62 2.24
N ILE A 70 -3.52 -6.74 1.53
CA ILE A 70 -2.98 -6.03 0.37
C ILE A 70 -1.85 -5.07 0.78
N ASN A 71 -2.00 -4.33 1.88
CA ASN A 71 -0.94 -3.45 2.38
C ASN A 71 0.32 -4.23 2.77
N ILE A 72 0.17 -5.37 3.47
CA ILE A 72 1.31 -6.25 3.80
C ILE A 72 1.99 -6.72 2.52
N PHE A 73 1.21 -7.14 1.51
CA PHE A 73 1.77 -7.54 0.21
C PHE A 73 2.51 -6.40 -0.49
N CYS A 74 2.03 -5.15 -0.39
CA CYS A 74 2.75 -3.99 -0.95
C CYS A 74 4.02 -3.66 -0.17
N ILE A 75 4.03 -3.83 1.15
CA ILE A 75 5.19 -3.57 2.02
C ILE A 75 6.30 -4.61 1.84
N TYR A 76 5.93 -5.88 1.64
CA TYR A 76 6.86 -7.02 1.54
C TYR A 76 6.99 -7.57 0.12
N GLY A 77 6.29 -7.01 -0.87
CA GLY A 77 6.31 -7.50 -2.25
C GLY A 77 7.69 -7.47 -2.89
N TRP A 78 8.53 -6.50 -2.52
CA TRP A 78 9.94 -6.44 -2.92
C TRP A 78 10.76 -7.64 -2.44
N TRP A 79 10.36 -8.28 -1.33
CA TRP A 79 11.09 -9.42 -0.75
C TRP A 79 10.88 -10.72 -1.53
N PHE A 80 9.82 -10.83 -2.34
CA PHE A 80 9.59 -11.97 -3.23
C PHE A 80 10.41 -11.92 -4.52
N ILE A 81 11.05 -10.79 -4.82
CA ILE A 81 11.86 -10.57 -6.04
C ILE A 81 13.35 -10.72 -5.76
N PHE A 82 13.75 -10.82 -4.50
CA PHE A 82 15.12 -11.07 -4.05
C PHE A 82 15.31 -12.55 -3.72
#